data_AF-A0A2J8T4Y1-F1
#
_entry.id   AF-A0A2J8T4Y1-F1
#
_cell.length_a   1.000
_cell.length_b   1.000
_cell.length_c   1.000
_cell.angle_alpha   90.00
_cell.angle_beta   90.00
_cell.angle_gamma   90.00
#
_symmetry.space_group_name_H-M   'P 1'
#
loop_
_entity.id
_entity.type
_entity.pdbx_description
1 polymer ?
#
loop_
_entity_poly.entity_id
_entity_poly.type
_entity_poly.pdbx_seq_one_letter_code
_entity_poly.pdbx_strand_id
1 'polypeptide(L)'
;MSGILKRKFEEVDGSSPCSSVRESDDEVSSSESADSGDSVNPSTSSHFTPSSILKREKRLRTKNVHFSCVTVYYFTRRQGFTSVPSQGGSTLGMSSRHNSVRQYTLGEFAREQERLHREMLREHLREEKLNSLKLKMT
;
A
#
# COMPACT_ATOMS: atom_id res chain seq x y z
N MET A 1 -23.49 -37.68 -27.29
CA MET A 1 -24.29 -36.53 -26.83
C MET A 1 -23.79 -36.17 -25.44
N SER A 2 -23.11 -35.04 -25.29
CA SER A 2 -22.64 -34.58 -23.98
C SER A 2 -23.10 -33.14 -23.79
N GLY A 3 -24.04 -32.95 -22.86
CA GLY A 3 -24.66 -31.66 -22.56
C GLY A 3 -23.75 -30.78 -21.71
N ILE A 4 -23.70 -29.50 -22.04
CA ILE A 4 -23.00 -28.47 -21.26
C ILE A 4 -23.94 -28.01 -20.13
N LEU A 5 -23.50 -28.16 -18.87
CA LEU A 5 -24.21 -27.61 -17.71
C LEU A 5 -24.01 -26.09 -17.64
N LYS A 6 -25.07 -25.34 -17.97
CA LYS A 6 -25.16 -23.90 -17.70
C LYS A 6 -25.33 -23.67 -16.20
N ARG A 7 -24.38 -22.97 -15.57
CA ARG A 7 -24.60 -22.38 -14.23
C ARG A 7 -25.62 -21.25 -14.36
N LYS A 8 -26.66 -21.28 -13.52
CA LYS A 8 -27.62 -20.17 -13.39
C LYS A 8 -26.94 -18.99 -12.69
N PHE A 9 -27.19 -17.78 -13.21
CA PHE A 9 -26.84 -16.51 -12.60
C PHE A 9 -28.00 -16.09 -11.70
N GLU A 10 -27.72 -15.76 -10.45
CA GLU A 10 -28.67 -15.23 -9.47
C GLU A 10 -28.44 -13.71 -9.37
N GLU A 11 -29.53 -12.96 -9.46
CA GLU A 11 -29.59 -11.51 -9.41
C GLU A 11 -29.36 -11.07 -7.96
N VAL A 12 -28.30 -10.31 -7.70
CA VAL A 12 -28.08 -9.68 -6.40
C VAL A 12 -28.26 -8.17 -6.56
N ASP A 13 -29.30 -7.67 -5.90
CA ASP A 13 -29.68 -6.27 -5.85
C ASP A 13 -28.56 -5.40 -5.27
N GLY A 14 -28.45 -4.18 -5.80
CA GLY A 14 -27.44 -3.21 -5.44
C GLY A 14 -27.65 -2.66 -4.04
N SER A 15 -26.74 -2.98 -3.13
CA SER A 15 -26.44 -2.15 -1.96
C SER A 15 -24.95 -2.17 -1.67
N SER A 16 -24.30 -1.03 -1.89
CA SER A 16 -22.89 -0.77 -1.55
C SER A 16 -22.76 -0.71 -0.02
N PRO A 17 -21.97 -1.59 0.65
CA PRO A 17 -21.72 -1.45 2.07
C PRO A 17 -20.40 -0.72 2.25
N CYS A 18 -20.42 0.61 2.24
CA CYS A 18 -19.25 1.38 2.66
C CYS A 18 -19.67 2.57 3.52
N SER A 19 -19.92 2.30 4.79
CA SER A 19 -19.90 3.32 5.84
C SER A 19 -19.38 2.68 7.13
N SER A 20 -18.07 2.50 7.24
CA SER A 20 -17.43 2.32 8.55
C SER A 20 -17.04 3.69 9.09
N VAL A 21 -17.96 4.31 9.82
CA VAL A 21 -17.63 5.35 10.81
C VAL A 21 -16.82 4.65 11.90
N ARG A 22 -15.56 5.06 12.07
CA ARG A 22 -14.74 4.68 13.22
C ARG A 22 -14.13 5.98 13.75
N GLU A 23 -14.82 6.57 14.73
CA GLU A 23 -14.17 7.38 15.76
C GLU A 23 -13.13 6.47 16.44
N SER A 24 -11.90 6.94 16.56
CA SER A 24 -10.86 6.31 17.38
C SER A 24 -10.06 7.44 17.99
N ASP A 25 -10.52 7.90 19.15
CA ASP A 25 -9.74 8.70 20.08
C ASP A 25 -8.89 7.74 20.92
N ASP A 26 -7.58 7.77 20.72
CA ASP A 26 -6.64 7.02 21.56
C ASP A 26 -5.61 8.00 22.15
N GLU A 27 -5.87 8.33 23.40
CA GLU A 27 -5.06 9.11 24.34
C GLU A 27 -3.68 8.46 24.54
N VAL A 28 -2.61 9.16 24.17
CA VAL A 28 -1.24 8.69 24.42
C VAL A 28 -0.85 8.94 25.89
N SER A 29 -0.94 7.88 26.68
CA SER A 29 -0.44 7.84 28.06
C SER A 29 1.10 7.84 28.06
N SER A 30 1.70 8.98 28.40
CA SER A 30 3.14 9.08 28.67
C SER A 30 3.46 8.41 30.01
N SER A 31 4.05 7.22 29.95
CA SER A 31 4.64 6.56 31.12
C SER A 31 6.13 6.87 31.18
N GLU A 32 6.52 7.79 32.06
CA GLU A 32 7.91 8.01 32.48
C GLU A 32 8.17 7.19 33.75
N SER A 33 9.07 6.20 33.66
CA SER A 33 9.50 5.42 34.82
C SER A 33 10.98 5.63 35.08
N ALA A 34 11.25 6.01 36.32
CA ALA A 34 12.53 6.23 36.98
C ALA A 34 13.44 4.99 36.98
N ASP A 35 14.76 5.19 37.12
CA ASP A 35 15.46 5.11 38.41
C ASP A 35 16.96 4.85 38.21
N SER A 36 17.71 5.34 39.19
CA SER A 36 19.15 5.47 39.29
C SER A 36 19.84 4.13 39.47
N GLY A 37 21.07 4.04 38.96
CA GLY A 37 21.98 2.93 39.22
C GLY A 37 23.42 3.43 39.27
N ASP A 38 23.82 3.91 40.44
CA ASP A 38 25.22 4.08 40.83
C ASP A 38 25.90 2.70 40.83
N SER A 39 27.03 2.58 40.14
CA SER A 39 27.95 1.45 40.30
C SER A 39 29.32 1.82 39.74
N VAL A 40 30.13 2.29 40.69
CA VAL A 40 31.59 2.33 40.69
C VAL A 40 32.30 1.44 39.66
N ASN A 41 33.21 2.12 38.95
CA ASN A 41 34.24 1.62 38.05
C ASN A 41 34.92 0.31 38.54
N PRO A 42 34.89 -0.81 37.79
CA PRO A 42 35.84 -1.90 38.02
C PRO A 42 37.16 -1.58 37.31
N SER A 43 38.20 -1.39 38.13
CA SER A 43 39.59 -1.18 37.76
C SER A 43 40.02 -1.94 36.50
N THR A 44 40.64 -1.22 35.56
CA THR A 44 41.31 -1.77 34.39
C THR A 44 42.53 -2.59 34.80
N SER A 45 42.31 -3.82 35.27
CA SER A 45 43.32 -4.87 35.25
C SER A 45 43.00 -5.76 34.06
N SER A 46 43.92 -5.84 33.11
CA SER A 46 43.79 -6.66 31.91
C SER A 46 43.95 -8.15 32.23
N HIS A 47 43.13 -8.67 33.14
CA HIS A 47 42.99 -10.10 33.33
C HIS A 47 42.19 -10.65 32.15
N PHE A 48 42.86 -11.37 31.27
CA PHE A 48 42.25 -12.26 30.29
C PHE A 48 41.42 -13.31 31.03
N THR A 49 40.18 -12.98 31.37
CA THR A 49 39.21 -13.97 31.80
C THR A 49 38.69 -14.67 30.53
N PRO A 50 38.95 -15.97 30.35
CA PRO A 50 38.42 -16.68 29.20
C PRO A 50 36.89 -16.67 29.29
N SER A 51 36.24 -16.15 28.24
CA SER A 51 34.78 -16.10 28.16
C SER A 51 34.24 -17.53 28.24
N SER A 52 33.47 -17.84 29.30
CA SER A 52 32.94 -19.18 29.53
C SER A 52 32.18 -19.71 28.31
N ILE A 53 32.66 -20.83 27.74
CA ILE A 53 32.04 -21.52 26.59
C ILE A 53 30.65 -22.06 26.96
N LEU A 54 30.38 -22.25 28.25
CA LEU A 54 29.11 -22.78 28.79
C LEU A 54 27.97 -21.75 28.81
N LYS A 55 28.24 -20.47 28.49
CA LYS A 55 27.23 -19.40 28.43
C LYS A 55 27.22 -18.65 27.09
N ARG A 56 27.68 -19.30 26.01
CA ARG A 56 27.48 -18.74 24.67
C ARG A 56 26.06 -19.06 24.22
N GLU A 57 25.08 -18.27 24.68
CA GLU A 57 23.78 -18.24 24.03
C GLU A 57 24.03 -18.03 22.54
N LYS A 58 23.65 -19.01 21.71
CA LYS A 58 23.69 -18.85 20.27
C LYS A 58 22.73 -17.72 19.95
N ARG A 59 23.24 -16.51 19.70
CA ARG A 59 22.43 -15.42 19.11
C ARG A 59 21.79 -15.99 17.85
N LEU A 60 20.51 -16.30 17.93
CA LEU A 60 19.70 -16.74 16.81
C LEU A 60 19.73 -15.58 15.81
N ARG A 61 20.46 -15.74 14.71
CA ARG A 61 20.49 -14.72 13.65
C ARG A 61 19.09 -14.65 13.06
N THR A 62 18.33 -13.63 13.45
CA THR A 62 17.03 -13.32 12.86
C THR A 62 17.25 -12.94 11.40
N LYS A 63 16.63 -13.70 10.50
CA LYS A 63 16.59 -13.38 9.07
C LYS A 63 15.39 -12.47 8.86
N ASN A 64 15.63 -11.21 8.54
CA ASN A 64 14.59 -10.23 8.26
C ASN A 64 14.55 -9.94 6.75
N VAL A 65 13.34 -9.77 6.21
CA VAL A 65 13.13 -9.31 4.84
C VAL A 65 13.28 -7.81 4.80
N HIS A 66 14.06 -7.30 3.85
CA HIS A 66 14.24 -5.88 3.63
C HIS A 66 13.77 -5.53 2.23
N PHE A 67 12.85 -4.57 2.15
CA PHE A 67 12.42 -3.98 0.89
C PHE A 67 13.34 -2.80 0.56
N SER A 68 13.81 -2.72 -0.68
CA SER A 68 14.80 -1.72 -1.10
C SER A 68 14.17 -0.66 -2.00
N CYS A 69 13.61 -1.07 -3.14
CA CYS A 69 13.13 -0.16 -4.16
C CYS A 69 11.77 -0.58 -4.73
N VAL A 70 11.08 0.39 -5.34
CA VAL A 70 9.84 0.25 -6.08
C VAL A 70 10.13 0.58 -7.54
N THR A 71 9.75 -0.32 -8.44
CA THR A 71 9.85 -0.08 -9.90
C THR A 71 8.46 0.06 -10.49
N VAL A 72 8.19 1.18 -11.14
CA VAL A 72 6.91 1.51 -11.79
C VAL A 72 7.07 1.44 -13.30
N TYR A 73 6.22 0.67 -13.97
CA TYR A 73 6.17 0.56 -15.43
C TYR A 73 4.93 1.28 -15.97
N TYR A 74 5.13 2.16 -16.95
CA TYR A 74 4.04 2.91 -17.57
C TYR A 74 3.73 2.34 -18.96
N PHE A 75 2.45 2.07 -19.20
CA PHE A 75 1.95 1.54 -20.46
C PHE A 75 0.97 2.52 -21.08
N THR A 76 0.94 2.59 -22.42
CA THR A 76 -0.09 3.36 -23.10
C THR A 76 -1.42 2.58 -23.04
N ARG A 77 -2.51 3.32 -22.81
CA ARG A 77 -3.87 2.79 -22.85
C ARG A 77 -4.16 2.25 -24.25
N ARG A 78 -4.62 1.00 -24.35
CA ARG A 78 -5.12 0.42 -25.60
C ARG A 78 -6.61 0.17 -25.46
N GLN A 79 -7.38 0.69 -26.41
CA GLN A 79 -8.81 0.45 -26.50
C GLN A 79 -9.07 -0.49 -27.67
N GLY A 80 -9.64 -1.65 -27.37
CA GLY A 80 -10.15 -2.57 -28.37
C GLY A 80 -11.53 -2.13 -28.82
N PHE A 81 -11.76 -2.10 -30.14
CA PHE A 81 -13.07 -1.81 -30.72
C PHE A 81 -13.92 -3.06 -30.93
N THR A 82 -13.39 -4.24 -30.61
CA THR A 82 -14.09 -5.51 -30.74
C THR A 82 -14.79 -5.84 -29.42
N SER A 83 -15.98 -5.29 -29.24
CA SER A 83 -16.96 -5.91 -28.36
C SER A 83 -17.94 -6.69 -29.22
N VAL A 84 -17.93 -8.01 -29.07
CA VAL A 84 -19.01 -8.85 -29.59
C VAL A 84 -19.43 -9.70 -28.39
N PRO A 85 -20.43 -9.26 -27.62
CA PRO A 85 -21.83 -9.21 -28.04
C PRO A 85 -22.52 -7.83 -27.84
N SER A 86 -23.81 -7.74 -28.17
CA SER A 86 -24.67 -6.53 -28.15
C SER A 86 -24.71 -5.73 -26.82
N GLN A 87 -24.18 -6.27 -25.72
CA GLN A 87 -24.02 -5.62 -24.41
C GLN A 87 -22.57 -5.58 -23.90
N GLY A 88 -21.57 -5.82 -24.76
CA GLY A 88 -20.16 -5.69 -24.40
C GLY A 88 -19.62 -4.28 -24.70
N GLY A 89 -18.93 -3.67 -23.73
CA GLY A 89 -18.20 -2.42 -23.93
C GLY A 89 -16.84 -2.62 -24.62
N SER A 90 -16.23 -1.52 -25.09
CA SER A 90 -14.84 -1.52 -25.58
C SER A 90 -13.90 -2.17 -24.56
N THR A 91 -13.09 -3.11 -25.01
CA THR A 91 -12.06 -3.71 -24.15
C THR A 91 -11.02 -2.65 -23.81
N LEU A 92 -10.84 -2.36 -22.53
CA LEU A 92 -9.80 -1.46 -22.03
C LEU A 92 -8.59 -2.29 -21.59
N GLY A 93 -7.44 -2.06 -22.22
CA GLY A 93 -6.19 -2.76 -21.91
C GLY A 93 -4.96 -1.84 -21.93
N MET A 94 -3.80 -2.47 -21.79
CA MET A 94 -2.49 -1.82 -21.84
C MET A 94 -1.71 -2.26 -23.09
N SER A 95 -0.74 -1.46 -23.51
CA SER A 95 0.23 -1.85 -24.53
C SER A 95 1.04 -3.08 -24.12
N SER A 96 1.50 -3.87 -25.10
CA SER A 96 2.37 -5.03 -24.84
C SER A 96 3.77 -4.64 -24.37
N ARG A 97 4.15 -3.37 -24.58
CA ARG A 97 5.44 -2.78 -24.18
C ARG A 97 5.18 -1.53 -23.36
N HIS A 98 5.97 -1.33 -22.31
CA HIS A 98 5.96 -0.08 -21.55
C HIS A 98 6.61 1.04 -22.37
N ASN A 99 6.17 2.28 -22.15
CA ASN A 99 6.79 3.47 -22.74
C ASN A 99 7.84 4.09 -21.81
N SER A 100 7.75 3.85 -20.50
CA SER A 100 8.71 4.36 -19.53
C SER A 100 8.72 3.51 -18.26
N VAL A 101 9.83 3.62 -17.53
CA VAL A 101 10.06 2.93 -16.25
C VAL A 101 10.63 3.94 -15.27
N ARG A 102 10.20 3.87 -14.01
CA ARG A 102 10.74 4.69 -12.92
C ARG A 102 11.10 3.82 -11.74
N GLN A 103 12.19 4.14 -11.07
CA GLN A 103 12.61 3.49 -9.84
C GLN A 103 12.62 4.50 -8.70
N TYR A 104 12.16 4.05 -7.54
CA TYR A 104 12.04 4.84 -6.33
C TYR A 104 12.56 4.04 -5.15
N THR A 105 13.07 4.72 -4.13
CA THR A 105 13.09 4.17 -2.78
C THR A 105 11.66 4.07 -2.23
N LEU A 106 11.46 3.29 -1.16
CA LEU A 106 10.14 3.22 -0.49
C LEU A 106 9.64 4.59 -0.02
N GLY A 107 10.54 5.41 0.54
CA GLY A 107 10.20 6.74 1.06
C GLY A 107 9.84 7.73 -0.05
N GLU A 108 10.53 7.69 -1.19
CA GLU A 108 10.19 8.51 -2.35
C GLU A 108 8.85 8.09 -2.95
N PHE A 109 8.60 6.79 -3.06
CA PHE A 109 7.34 6.29 -3.61
C PHE A 109 6.14 6.65 -2.73
N ALA A 110 6.29 6.62 -1.40
CA ALA A 110 5.24 7.05 -0.47
C ALA A 110 4.86 8.53 -0.69
N ARG A 111 5.85 9.42 -0.79
CA ARG A 111 5.61 10.85 -1.08
C ARG A 111 4.98 11.05 -2.46
N GLU A 112 5.40 10.27 -3.45
CA GLU A 112 4.84 10.34 -4.80
C GLU A 112 3.36 9.90 -4.83
N GLN A 113 3.00 8.84 -4.10
CA GLN A 113 1.60 8.42 -3.95
C GLN A 113 0.74 9.49 -3.26
N GLU A 114 1.25 10.11 -2.20
CA GLU A 114 0.55 11.19 -1.49
C GLU A 114 0.30 12.39 -2.42
N ARG A 115 1.31 12.78 -3.21
CA ARG A 115 1.20 13.87 -4.19
C ARG A 115 0.12 13.56 -5.23
N LEU A 116 0.17 12.37 -5.82
CA LEU A 116 -0.82 11.92 -6.82
C LEU A 116 -2.24 11.87 -6.24
N HIS A 117 -2.38 11.37 -5.02
CA HIS A 117 -3.68 11.31 -4.34
C HIS A 117 -4.28 12.70 -4.13
N ARG A 118 -3.47 13.65 -3.64
CA ARG A 118 -3.90 15.05 -3.45
C ARG A 118 -4.29 15.73 -4.77
N GLU A 119 -3.56 15.47 -5.84
CA GLU A 119 -3.88 15.98 -7.18
C GLU A 119 -5.20 15.41 -7.69
N MET A 120 -5.40 14.10 -7.55
CA MET A 120 -6.64 13.43 -7.94
C MET A 120 -7.86 14.02 -7.21
N LEU A 121 -7.79 14.23 -5.89
CA LEU A 121 -8.87 14.86 -5.14
C LEU A 121 -9.16 16.29 -5.62
N ARG A 122 -8.11 17.06 -5.95
CA ARG A 122 -8.25 18.43 -6.45
C ARG A 122 -8.94 18.46 -7.82
N GLU A 123 -8.55 17.57 -8.73
CA GLU A 123 -9.19 17.45 -10.04
C GLU A 123 -10.66 17.02 -9.91
N HIS A 124 -10.95 16.04 -9.05
CA HIS A 124 -12.33 15.60 -8.82
C HIS A 124 -13.22 16.76 -8.33
N LEU A 125 -12.75 17.55 -7.37
CA LEU A 125 -13.50 18.73 -6.89
C LEU A 125 -13.71 19.79 -7.99
N ARG A 126 -12.76 19.95 -8.91
CA ARG A 126 -12.90 20.87 -10.06
C ARG A 126 -13.96 20.35 -11.03
N GLU A 127 -13.94 19.06 -11.31
CA GLU A 127 -14.90 18.41 -12.19
C GLU A 127 -16.32 18.51 -11.63
N GLU A 128 -16.52 18.25 -10.34
CA GLU A 128 -17.81 18.39 -9.66
C GLU A 128 -18.38 19.82 -9.75
N LYS A 129 -17.52 20.83 -9.55
CA LYS A 129 -17.92 22.23 -9.72
C LYS A 129 -18.35 22.54 -11.16
N LEU A 130 -17.60 22.05 -12.13
CA LEU A 130 -17.92 22.24 -13.55
C LEU A 130 -19.23 21.54 -13.94
N ASN A 131 -19.44 20.31 -13.46
CA ASN A 131 -20.64 19.52 -13.71
C ASN A 131 -21.87 20.19 -13.10
N SER A 132 -21.77 20.72 -11.86
CA SER A 132 -22.84 21.49 -11.23
C SER A 132 -23.22 22.73 -12.04
N LEU A 133 -22.24 23.44 -12.60
CA LEU A 133 -22.49 24.60 -13.45
C LEU A 133 -23.20 24.21 -14.76
N LYS A 134 -22.76 23.13 -15.42
CA LYS A 134 -23.41 22.63 -16.64
C LYS A 134 -24.87 22.26 -16.42
N LEU A 135 -25.18 21.59 -15.30
CA LEU A 135 -26.55 21.17 -14.97
C LEU A 135 -27.48 22.36 -14.73
N LYS A 136 -26.97 23.50 -14.27
CA LYS A 136 -27.76 24.74 -14.08
C LYS A 136 -28.06 25.49 -15.37
N MET A 137 -27.34 25.19 -16.46
CA MET A 137 -27.50 25.84 -17.76
C MET A 137 -28.30 24.99 -18.75
N THR A 138 -28.74 23.81 -18.34
CA THR A 138 -29.60 22.90 -19.10
C THR A 138 -30.98 22.90 -18.46
#